data_AF-A0AAW6E6C4-F1
#
_entry.id   AF-A0AAW6E6C4-F1
#
_cell.length_a   1.000
_cell.length_b   1.000
_cell.length_c   1.000
_cell.angle_alpha   90.00
_cell.angle_beta   90.00
_cell.angle_gamma   90.00
#
_symmetry.space_group_name_H-M   'P 1'
#
loop_
_entity.id
_entity.type
_entity.pdbx_description
1 polymer ?
#
loop_
_entity_poly.entity_id
_entity_poly.type
_entity_poly.pdbx_seq_one_letter_code
_entity_poly.pdbx_strand_id
1 'polypeptide(L)'
;GFIKAGELIVGDELLDVNGNVLLVEKFNVELTDEPVTVYNFQVEGFHTYHVGCFYVLVHNADYNQSPKEIMAERTKGLDTREHPSKYKQISAKEKSRLESKVRDRTITKDEYKKLEWNKKISARRQDAVNEFWDQEQIRLQKGENGTRNWSPQQKADILNGKRPTYNGKTIQGHHTYSVSKYPHLSGNSEVIYPATFNEHLKGWHGGNFRNSLPGEPIKTIIDF
;
A
#
# COMPACT_ATOMS: atom_id res chain seq x y z
N GLY A 1 19.97 2.16 4.08
CA GLY A 1 18.59 2.71 4.07
C GLY A 1 18.47 3.66 5.24
N PHE A 2 17.32 4.31 5.44
CA PHE A 2 17.15 5.16 6.63
C PHE A 2 16.95 4.34 7.91
N ILE A 3 17.49 4.84 9.02
CA ILE A 3 17.45 4.24 10.37
C ILE A 3 17.11 5.33 11.39
N LYS A 4 16.48 4.97 12.51
CA LYS A 4 16.24 5.93 13.59
C LYS A 4 17.58 6.40 14.16
N ALA A 5 17.72 7.70 14.39
CA ALA A 5 18.96 8.26 14.94
C ALA A 5 19.38 7.62 16.27
N GLY A 6 18.42 7.21 17.12
CA GLY A 6 18.70 6.54 18.39
C GLY A 6 19.16 5.08 18.28
N GLU A 7 19.16 4.49 17.08
CA GLU A 7 19.62 3.13 16.81
C GLU A 7 21.02 3.10 16.15
N LEU A 8 21.60 4.27 15.84
CA LEU A 8 22.94 4.38 15.26
C LEU A 8 24.03 4.03 16.28
N ILE A 9 25.11 3.41 15.80
CA ILE A 9 26.31 3.11 16.58
C ILE A 9 27.56 3.75 15.97
N VAL A 10 28.61 3.89 16.79
CA VAL A 10 29.91 4.39 16.31
C VAL A 10 30.44 3.47 15.20
N GLY A 11 30.85 4.09 14.10
CA GLY A 11 31.31 3.41 12.89
C GLY A 11 30.23 3.18 11.83
N ASP A 12 28.95 3.46 12.11
CA ASP A 12 27.91 3.41 11.07
C ASP A 12 28.19 4.42 9.94
N GLU A 13 27.87 4.01 8.72
CA GLU A 13 28.07 4.80 7.50
C GLU A 13 26.82 5.65 7.18
N LEU A 14 27.04 6.96 7.03
CA LEU A 14 26.06 7.96 6.61
C LEU A 14 26.47 8.55 5.25
N LEU A 15 25.57 9.31 4.62
CA LEU A 15 25.83 9.94 3.31
C LEU A 15 25.75 11.47 3.41
N ASP A 16 26.68 12.16 2.76
CA ASP A 16 26.63 13.61 2.53
C ASP A 16 25.80 13.96 1.27
N VAL A 17 25.68 15.26 0.97
CA VAL A 17 24.97 15.78 -0.22
C VAL A 17 25.55 15.32 -1.56
N ASN A 18 26.83 14.92 -1.59
CA ASN A 18 27.49 14.42 -2.79
C ASN A 18 27.46 12.88 -2.87
N GLY A 19 26.87 12.21 -1.88
CA GLY A 19 26.86 10.75 -1.76
C GLY A 19 28.16 10.15 -1.22
N ASN A 20 29.04 10.96 -0.62
CA ASN A 20 30.24 10.48 0.06
C ASN A 20 29.87 9.83 1.39
N VAL A 21 30.63 8.81 1.78
CA VAL A 21 30.46 8.13 3.07
C VAL A 21 31.04 8.97 4.20
N LEU A 22 30.23 9.20 5.23
CA LEU A 22 30.58 9.79 6.52
C LEU A 22 30.48 8.71 7.60
N LEU A 23 31.28 8.79 8.67
CA LEU A 23 31.24 7.82 9.77
C LEU A 23 30.68 8.47 11.04
N VAL A 24 29.85 7.73 11.77
CA VAL A 24 29.43 8.13 13.13
C VAL A 24 30.63 8.02 14.06
N GLU A 25 31.19 9.14 14.49
CA GLU A 25 32.36 9.16 15.38
C GLU A 25 32.01 8.99 16.86
N LYS A 26 30.84 9.52 17.29
CA LYS A 26 30.42 9.54 18.68
C LYS A 26 28.89 9.51 18.80
N PHE A 27 28.39 8.83 19.82
CA PHE A 27 26.97 8.80 20.18
C PHE A 27 26.83 9.08 21.67
N ASN A 28 26.00 10.07 22.03
CA ASN A 28 25.69 10.44 23.41
C ASN A 28 24.18 10.55 23.58
N VAL A 29 23.67 10.12 24.73
CA VAL A 29 22.28 10.35 25.16
C VAL A 29 22.30 11.19 26.41
N GLU A 30 21.55 12.29 26.41
CA GLU A 30 21.43 13.22 27.53
C GLU A 30 19.96 13.31 27.95
N LEU A 31 19.72 13.23 29.25
CA LEU A 31 18.42 13.51 29.87
C LEU A 31 18.47 14.94 30.40
N THR A 32 17.52 15.77 29.98
CA THR A 32 17.41 17.15 30.45
C THR A 32 16.37 17.26 31.56
N ASP A 33 16.65 18.06 32.59
CA ASP A 33 15.72 18.27 33.71
C ASP A 33 14.46 19.05 33.28
N GLU A 34 14.60 19.91 32.27
CA GLU A 34 13.52 20.70 31.67
C GLU A 34 13.29 20.30 30.20
N PRO A 35 12.06 20.44 29.67
CA PRO A 35 11.79 20.18 28.25
C PRO A 35 12.55 21.14 27.32
N VAL A 36 13.25 20.59 26.32
CA VAL A 36 13.96 21.36 25.30
C VAL A 36 13.07 21.55 24.07
N THR A 37 13.02 22.77 23.53
CA THR A 37 12.32 23.04 22.26
C THR A 37 13.11 22.46 21.09
N VAL A 38 12.45 21.67 20.25
CA VAL A 38 13.03 21.09 19.01
C VAL A 38 12.21 21.52 17.80
N TYR A 39 12.85 21.60 16.64
CA TYR A 39 12.22 22.03 15.39
C TYR A 39 12.21 20.90 14.35
N ASN A 40 11.12 20.80 13.61
CA ASN A 40 10.98 19.89 12.47
C ASN A 40 10.21 20.60 11.35
N PHE A 41 10.52 20.29 10.09
CA PHE A 41 9.77 20.77 8.93
C PHE A 41 9.61 19.66 7.90
N GLN A 42 8.53 19.68 7.14
CA GLN A 42 8.28 18.72 6.07
C GLN A 42 8.59 19.36 4.73
N VAL A 43 9.30 18.61 3.88
CA VAL A 43 9.57 18.97 2.48
C VAL A 43 8.63 18.15 1.60
N GLU A 44 7.99 18.79 0.62
CA GLU A 44 7.12 18.10 -0.33
C GLU A 44 7.90 17.10 -1.20
N GLY A 45 7.31 15.93 -1.47
CA GLY A 45 7.88 14.92 -2.35
C GLY A 45 8.79 13.91 -1.64
N PHE A 46 10.10 14.16 -1.63
CA PHE A 46 11.08 13.18 -1.14
C PHE A 46 11.12 13.05 0.38
N HIS A 47 10.61 14.05 1.11
CA HIS A 47 10.68 14.12 2.58
C HIS A 47 12.09 13.92 3.15
N THR A 48 13.12 14.26 2.37
CA THR A 48 14.54 14.20 2.73
C THR A 48 15.14 15.60 2.71
N TYR A 49 16.11 15.83 3.58
CA TYR A 49 16.88 17.08 3.65
C TYR A 49 18.25 16.82 4.26
N HIS A 50 19.15 17.78 4.13
CA HIS A 50 20.48 17.69 4.71
C HIS A 50 20.56 18.52 5.99
N VAL A 51 21.21 18.00 7.03
CA VAL A 51 21.35 18.67 8.33
C VAL A 51 22.81 18.85 8.75
N GLY A 52 23.07 19.92 9.49
CA GLY A 52 24.38 20.23 10.05
C GLY A 52 25.41 20.70 9.01
N CYS A 53 26.63 20.98 9.46
CA CYS A 53 27.73 21.44 8.61
C CYS A 53 28.31 20.35 7.69
N PHE A 54 28.04 19.08 7.99
CA PHE A 54 28.44 17.94 7.17
C PHE A 54 27.39 17.53 6.15
N TYR A 55 26.24 18.24 6.09
CA TYR A 55 25.16 17.97 5.16
C TYR A 55 24.73 16.50 5.18
N VAL A 56 24.48 15.95 6.38
CA VAL A 56 24.06 14.56 6.54
C VAL A 56 22.65 14.40 5.97
N LEU A 57 22.46 13.42 5.09
CA LEU A 57 21.15 13.11 4.51
C LEU A 57 20.23 12.49 5.57
N VAL A 58 19.15 13.18 5.91
CA VAL A 58 18.09 12.71 6.81
C VAL A 58 16.75 12.67 6.10
N HIS A 59 15.79 11.95 6.69
CA HIS A 59 14.41 11.96 6.24
C HIS A 59 13.48 12.33 7.39
N ASN A 60 12.41 13.04 7.06
CA ASN A 60 11.25 13.28 7.91
C ASN A 60 10.02 12.61 7.28
N ALA A 61 10.24 11.46 6.63
CA ALA A 61 9.15 10.64 6.15
C ALA A 61 8.35 10.12 7.35
N ASP A 62 7.16 10.68 7.54
CA ASP A 62 6.17 10.17 8.48
C ASP A 62 5.69 8.80 7.98
N TYR A 63 6.38 7.74 8.42
CA TYR A 63 5.87 6.37 8.32
C TYR A 63 4.75 6.10 9.33
N ASN A 64 4.26 7.13 10.02
CA ASN A 64 3.21 7.04 11.04
C ASN A 64 1.80 7.19 10.48
N GLN A 65 1.64 7.37 9.16
CA GLN A 65 0.30 7.42 8.57
C GLN A 65 -0.36 6.04 8.67
N SER A 66 -1.50 6.01 9.32
CA SER A 66 -2.34 4.81 9.38
C SER A 66 -2.84 4.44 7.98
N PRO A 67 -3.16 3.16 7.72
CA PRO A 67 -3.78 2.76 6.45
C PRO A 67 -5.02 3.59 6.09
N LYS A 68 -5.78 4.04 7.09
CA LYS A 68 -6.95 4.91 6.90
C LYS A 68 -6.57 6.26 6.29
N GLU A 69 -5.53 6.91 6.80
CA GLU A 69 -5.08 8.21 6.30
C GLU A 69 -4.49 8.09 4.89
N ILE A 70 -3.69 7.05 4.65
CA ILE A 70 -3.14 6.75 3.33
C ILE A 70 -4.27 6.57 2.32
N MET A 71 -5.30 5.81 2.66
CA MET A 71 -6.43 5.60 1.77
C MET A 71 -7.28 6.86 1.58
N ALA A 72 -7.49 7.65 2.62
CA ALA A 72 -8.24 8.91 2.53
C ALA A 72 -7.57 9.88 1.55
N GLU A 73 -6.24 10.04 1.61
CA GLU A 73 -5.52 10.92 0.69
C GLU A 73 -5.50 10.35 -0.73
N ARG A 74 -5.24 9.05 -0.90
CA ARG A 74 -5.16 8.44 -2.24
C ARG A 74 -6.49 8.42 -2.98
N THR A 75 -7.60 8.32 -2.25
CA THR A 75 -8.95 8.30 -2.85
C THR A 75 -9.60 9.68 -2.94
N LYS A 76 -8.86 10.72 -2.58
CA LYS A 76 -9.31 12.11 -2.66
C LYS A 76 -9.67 12.46 -4.11
N GLY A 77 -10.88 12.96 -4.30
CA GLY A 77 -11.42 13.28 -5.62
C GLY A 77 -12.12 12.13 -6.36
N LEU A 78 -12.09 10.91 -5.82
CA LEU A 78 -12.90 9.80 -6.34
C LEU A 78 -14.34 9.87 -5.82
N ASP A 79 -15.30 9.37 -6.61
CA ASP A 79 -16.68 9.20 -6.14
C ASP A 79 -16.77 7.97 -5.21
N THR A 80 -16.72 8.22 -3.91
CA THR A 80 -16.78 7.19 -2.86
C THR A 80 -18.20 6.86 -2.39
N ARG A 81 -19.24 7.25 -3.14
CA ARG A 81 -20.63 6.84 -2.88
C ARG A 81 -20.90 5.43 -3.38
N GLU A 82 -21.90 4.76 -2.80
CA GLU A 82 -22.30 3.42 -3.25
C GLU A 82 -22.97 3.49 -4.64
N HIS A 83 -22.50 2.66 -5.58
CA HIS A 83 -23.06 2.48 -6.93
C HIS A 83 -23.24 0.98 -7.22
N PRO A 84 -24.10 0.28 -6.45
CA PRO A 84 -24.22 -1.17 -6.56
C PRO A 84 -24.66 -1.59 -7.97
N SER A 85 -24.07 -2.68 -8.47
CA SER A 85 -24.46 -3.23 -9.77
C SER A 85 -25.64 -4.20 -9.64
N LYS A 86 -26.44 -4.30 -10.71
CA LYS A 86 -27.44 -5.38 -10.88
C LYS A 86 -26.78 -6.76 -10.73
N TYR A 87 -25.57 -6.93 -11.25
CA TYR A 87 -24.85 -8.21 -11.21
C TYR A 87 -23.91 -8.26 -10.00
N LYS A 88 -23.83 -9.44 -9.37
CA LYS A 88 -22.93 -9.70 -8.24
C LYS A 88 -21.77 -10.60 -8.67
N GLN A 89 -20.68 -10.54 -7.89
CA GLN A 89 -19.55 -11.45 -8.08
C GLN A 89 -19.99 -12.90 -7.93
N ILE A 90 -19.55 -13.76 -8.85
CA ILE A 90 -19.85 -15.19 -8.85
C ILE A 90 -18.65 -16.02 -8.38
N SER A 91 -18.94 -17.20 -7.84
CA SER A 91 -17.90 -18.17 -7.49
C SER A 91 -17.27 -18.79 -8.74
N ALA A 92 -16.09 -19.39 -8.59
CA ALA A 92 -15.44 -20.13 -9.67
C ALA A 92 -16.32 -21.26 -10.23
N LYS A 93 -17.06 -21.96 -9.34
CA LYS A 93 -18.02 -23.01 -9.72
C LYS A 93 -19.15 -22.45 -10.58
N GLU A 94 -19.71 -21.31 -10.20
CA GLU A 94 -20.77 -20.65 -10.97
C GLU A 94 -20.24 -20.13 -12.31
N LYS A 95 -19.05 -19.54 -12.34
CA LYS A 95 -18.38 -19.10 -13.57
C LYS A 95 -18.21 -20.27 -14.55
N SER A 96 -17.65 -21.38 -14.06
CA SER A 96 -17.47 -22.61 -14.85
C SER A 96 -18.80 -23.15 -15.39
N ARG A 97 -19.86 -23.15 -14.57
CA ARG A 97 -21.22 -23.53 -15.00
C ARG A 97 -21.73 -22.66 -16.15
N LEU A 98 -21.60 -21.33 -16.04
CA LEU A 98 -22.03 -20.42 -17.09
C LEU A 98 -21.20 -20.57 -18.37
N GLU A 99 -19.89 -20.78 -18.25
CA GLU A 99 -19.01 -21.04 -19.40
C GLU A 99 -19.37 -22.35 -20.12
N SER A 100 -19.77 -23.40 -19.40
CA SER A 100 -20.32 -24.62 -20.01
C SER A 100 -21.59 -24.33 -20.80
N LYS A 101 -22.54 -23.56 -20.22
CA LYS A 101 -23.75 -23.16 -20.95
C LYS A 101 -23.47 -22.34 -22.21
N VAL A 102 -22.40 -21.53 -22.24
CA VAL A 102 -21.96 -20.84 -23.46
C VAL A 102 -21.53 -21.86 -24.52
N ARG A 103 -20.71 -22.85 -24.17
CA ARG A 103 -20.25 -23.91 -25.09
C ARG A 103 -21.42 -24.72 -25.64
N ASP A 104 -22.36 -25.07 -24.77
CA ASP A 104 -23.54 -25.88 -25.12
C ASP A 104 -24.65 -25.05 -25.79
N ARG A 105 -24.45 -23.73 -25.94
CA ARG A 105 -25.44 -22.77 -26.49
C ARG A 105 -26.78 -22.76 -25.74
N THR A 106 -26.76 -23.09 -24.45
CA THR A 106 -27.95 -23.13 -23.57
C THR A 106 -28.05 -21.92 -22.64
N ILE A 107 -27.09 -20.99 -22.71
CA ILE A 107 -27.03 -19.82 -21.83
C ILE A 107 -28.15 -18.82 -22.13
N THR A 108 -28.81 -18.31 -21.08
CA THR A 108 -29.79 -17.22 -21.23
C THR A 108 -29.11 -15.87 -21.40
N LYS A 109 -29.83 -14.87 -21.94
CA LYS A 109 -29.30 -13.50 -22.13
C LYS A 109 -28.84 -12.85 -20.81
N ASP A 110 -29.56 -13.06 -19.71
CA ASP A 110 -29.18 -12.48 -18.41
C ASP A 110 -27.98 -13.20 -17.78
N GLU A 111 -27.89 -14.53 -17.91
CA GLU A 111 -26.72 -15.31 -17.50
C GLU A 111 -25.46 -14.90 -18.27
N TYR A 112 -25.58 -14.69 -19.58
CA TYR A 112 -24.48 -14.22 -20.40
C TYR A 112 -23.99 -12.83 -19.95
N LYS A 113 -24.92 -11.88 -19.73
CA LYS A 113 -24.58 -10.56 -19.18
C LYS A 113 -23.91 -10.66 -17.81
N LYS A 114 -24.38 -11.55 -16.93
CA LYS A 114 -23.77 -11.81 -15.62
C LYS A 114 -22.35 -12.35 -15.74
N LEU A 115 -22.11 -13.29 -16.66
CA LEU A 115 -20.79 -13.85 -16.94
C LEU A 115 -19.83 -12.78 -17.47
N GLU A 116 -20.26 -12.01 -18.48
CA GLU A 116 -19.44 -10.96 -19.08
C GLU A 116 -19.15 -9.83 -18.11
N TRP A 117 -20.11 -9.43 -17.27
CA TRP A 117 -19.86 -8.47 -16.19
C TRP A 117 -18.80 -9.00 -15.22
N ASN A 118 -18.85 -10.28 -14.85
CA ASN A 118 -17.86 -10.89 -13.96
C ASN A 118 -16.46 -10.98 -14.58
N LYS A 119 -16.36 -11.25 -15.89
CA LYS A 119 -15.07 -11.21 -16.60
C LYS A 119 -14.49 -9.79 -16.60
N LYS A 120 -15.30 -8.79 -16.97
CA LYS A 120 -14.88 -7.39 -17.01
C LYS A 120 -14.44 -6.87 -15.65
N ILE A 121 -15.22 -7.14 -14.59
CA ILE A 121 -14.86 -6.70 -13.24
C ILE A 121 -13.60 -7.40 -12.74
N SER A 122 -13.39 -8.67 -13.07
CA SER A 122 -12.16 -9.39 -12.70
C SER A 122 -10.93 -8.83 -13.39
N ALA A 123 -11.02 -8.47 -14.67
CA ALA A 123 -9.93 -7.84 -15.42
C ALA A 123 -9.56 -6.48 -14.80
N ARG A 124 -10.55 -5.58 -14.65
CA ARG A 124 -10.37 -4.27 -14.02
C ARG A 124 -9.69 -4.34 -12.64
N ARG A 125 -10.11 -5.30 -11.81
CA ARG A 125 -9.50 -5.49 -10.50
C ARG A 125 -8.05 -5.92 -10.56
N GLN A 126 -7.71 -6.78 -11.52
CA GLN A 126 -6.32 -7.20 -11.71
C GLN A 126 -5.48 -6.06 -12.25
N ASP A 127 -6.02 -5.28 -13.20
CA ASP A 127 -5.36 -4.11 -13.76
C ASP A 127 -5.07 -3.06 -12.67
N ALA A 128 -6.05 -2.76 -11.81
CA ALA A 128 -5.87 -1.85 -10.67
C ALA A 128 -4.76 -2.30 -9.72
N VAL A 129 -4.66 -3.62 -9.44
CA VAL A 129 -3.60 -4.16 -8.59
C VAL A 129 -2.24 -4.07 -9.29
N ASN A 130 -2.18 -4.33 -10.59
CA ASN A 130 -0.94 -4.23 -11.36
C ASN A 130 -0.44 -2.78 -11.39
N GLU A 131 -1.32 -1.85 -11.77
CA GLU A 131 -1.05 -0.41 -11.81
C GLU A 131 -0.63 0.11 -10.43
N PHE A 132 -1.27 -0.35 -9.37
CA PHE A 132 -0.85 -0.01 -8.00
C PHE A 132 0.62 -0.37 -7.74
N TRP A 133 1.05 -1.58 -8.11
CA TRP A 133 2.44 -1.99 -7.89
C TRP A 133 3.41 -1.27 -8.82
N ASP A 134 3.00 -0.92 -10.03
CA ASP A 134 3.80 -0.12 -10.95
C ASP A 134 4.00 1.30 -10.40
N GLN A 135 2.94 1.91 -9.87
CA GLN A 135 3.02 3.20 -9.17
C GLN A 135 3.92 3.10 -7.93
N GLU A 136 3.82 2.01 -7.15
CA GLU A 136 4.65 1.81 -5.98
C GLU A 136 6.14 1.73 -6.33
N GLN A 137 6.48 1.03 -7.41
CA GLN A 137 7.84 0.99 -7.93
C GLN A 137 8.32 2.37 -8.37
N ILE A 138 7.49 3.13 -9.10
CA ILE A 138 7.82 4.48 -9.56
C ILE A 138 8.11 5.43 -8.38
N ARG A 139 7.31 5.38 -7.31
CA ARG A 139 7.54 6.19 -6.10
C ARG A 139 8.89 5.89 -5.49
N LEU A 140 9.20 4.60 -5.30
CA LEU A 140 10.48 4.19 -4.74
C LEU A 140 11.68 4.54 -5.63
N GLN A 141 11.54 4.47 -6.96
CA GLN A 141 12.58 4.89 -7.90
C GLN A 141 12.88 6.38 -7.82
N LYS A 142 11.85 7.21 -7.58
CA LYS A 142 12.00 8.64 -7.37
C LYS A 142 12.58 8.96 -5.99
N GLY A 143 12.57 8.03 -5.05
CA GLY A 143 12.92 8.31 -3.65
C GLY A 143 11.76 8.94 -2.86
N GLU A 144 10.54 8.86 -3.40
CA GLU A 144 9.31 9.22 -2.69
C GLU A 144 8.93 8.10 -1.69
N ASN A 145 8.03 8.42 -0.77
CA ASN A 145 7.51 7.43 0.16
C ASN A 145 6.63 6.39 -0.54
N GLY A 146 6.81 5.13 -0.16
CA GLY A 146 5.87 4.07 -0.49
C GLY A 146 4.56 4.22 0.29
N THR A 147 3.59 3.38 -0.03
CA THR A 147 2.33 3.23 0.73
C THR A 147 2.48 2.52 2.06
N ARG A 148 3.67 2.03 2.39
CA ARG A 148 4.03 1.40 3.65
C ARG A 148 5.49 1.65 3.98
N ASN A 149 5.85 1.39 5.24
CA ASN A 149 7.25 1.33 5.63
C ASN A 149 7.92 0.03 5.15
N TRP A 150 8.29 -0.01 3.87
CA TRP A 150 8.96 -1.16 3.29
C TRP A 150 10.35 -1.38 3.88
N SER A 151 10.66 -2.61 4.28
CA SER A 151 12.02 -3.00 4.65
C SER A 151 12.98 -2.83 3.46
N PRO A 152 14.30 -2.72 3.69
CA PRO A 152 15.27 -2.60 2.59
C PRO A 152 15.14 -3.72 1.55
N GLN A 153 14.90 -4.95 2.00
CA GLN A 153 14.67 -6.09 1.10
C GLN A 153 13.37 -5.95 0.31
N GLN A 154 12.28 -5.52 0.95
CA GLN A 154 11.00 -5.31 0.27
C GLN A 154 11.09 -4.19 -0.76
N LYS A 155 11.80 -3.08 -0.46
CA LYS A 155 12.09 -2.02 -1.44
C LYS A 155 12.87 -2.59 -2.63
N ALA A 156 13.91 -3.39 -2.38
CA ALA A 156 14.67 -4.04 -3.43
C ALA A 156 13.82 -4.98 -4.29
N ASP A 157 12.92 -5.76 -3.69
CA ASP A 157 11.99 -6.61 -4.42
C ASP A 157 11.09 -5.78 -5.35
N ILE A 158 10.46 -4.72 -4.83
CA ILE A 158 9.58 -3.83 -5.58
C ILE A 158 10.33 -3.17 -6.75
N LEU A 159 11.54 -2.65 -6.51
CA LEU A 159 12.38 -2.01 -7.54
C LEU A 159 12.80 -2.97 -8.66
N ASN A 160 12.85 -4.28 -8.38
CA ASN A 160 13.13 -5.33 -9.36
C ASN A 160 11.85 -5.92 -10.00
N GLY A 161 10.71 -5.24 -9.86
CA GLY A 161 9.41 -5.69 -10.39
C GLY A 161 8.83 -6.91 -9.67
N LYS A 162 9.39 -7.32 -8.53
CA LYS A 162 8.89 -8.44 -7.72
C LYS A 162 7.86 -7.93 -6.71
N ARG A 163 6.96 -8.82 -6.30
CA ARG A 163 6.03 -8.54 -5.20
C ARG A 163 6.76 -8.77 -3.87
N PRO A 164 6.76 -7.82 -2.93
CA PRO A 164 7.44 -7.96 -1.65
C PRO A 164 6.80 -9.06 -0.82
N THR A 165 7.57 -9.63 0.10
CA THR A 165 7.11 -10.70 0.99
C THR A 165 7.27 -10.32 2.47
N TYR A 166 6.46 -10.96 3.31
CA TYR A 166 6.56 -10.92 4.76
C TYR A 166 6.40 -12.34 5.30
N ASN A 167 7.40 -12.83 6.05
CA ASN A 167 7.47 -14.21 6.54
C ASN A 167 7.24 -15.25 5.42
N GLY A 168 7.89 -15.05 4.28
CA GLY A 168 7.80 -15.93 3.11
C GLY A 168 6.48 -15.89 2.34
N LYS A 169 5.54 -15.03 2.73
CA LYS A 169 4.25 -14.85 2.03
C LYS A 169 4.22 -13.52 1.30
N THR A 170 3.74 -13.54 0.06
CA THR A 170 3.57 -12.34 -0.75
C THR A 170 2.56 -11.38 -0.11
N ILE A 171 2.92 -10.10 -0.09
CA ILE A 171 2.04 -9.00 0.29
C ILE A 171 1.13 -8.70 -0.91
N GLN A 172 -0.18 -8.68 -0.69
CA GLN A 172 -1.18 -8.61 -1.75
C GLN A 172 -1.77 -7.20 -1.87
N GLY A 173 -2.11 -6.77 -3.08
CA GLY A 173 -2.93 -5.58 -3.29
C GLY A 173 -4.38 -5.87 -2.90
N HIS A 174 -4.85 -5.30 -1.80
CA HIS A 174 -6.22 -5.42 -1.30
C HIS A 174 -7.07 -4.25 -1.80
N HIS A 175 -8.21 -4.56 -2.44
CA HIS A 175 -9.23 -3.55 -2.74
C HIS A 175 -9.93 -3.11 -1.47
N THR A 176 -9.73 -1.85 -1.08
CA THR A 176 -10.29 -1.29 0.17
C THR A 176 -11.76 -0.91 0.07
N TYR A 177 -12.31 -0.89 -1.15
CA TYR A 177 -13.74 -0.70 -1.42
C TYR A 177 -14.35 -1.98 -1.99
N SER A 178 -15.41 -2.47 -1.33
CA SER A 178 -16.09 -3.71 -1.73
C SER A 178 -16.74 -3.57 -3.10
N VAL A 179 -16.38 -4.46 -4.03
CA VAL A 179 -16.88 -4.47 -5.42
C VAL A 179 -18.39 -4.63 -5.52
N SER A 180 -19.03 -5.22 -4.50
CA SER A 180 -20.50 -5.35 -4.47
C SER A 180 -21.20 -4.00 -4.35
N LYS A 181 -20.57 -3.04 -3.68
CA LYS A 181 -21.09 -1.69 -3.39
C LYS A 181 -20.44 -0.62 -4.27
N TYR A 182 -19.18 -0.81 -4.65
CA TYR A 182 -18.36 0.16 -5.39
C TYR A 182 -17.73 -0.45 -6.66
N PRO A 183 -18.51 -1.09 -7.55
CA PRO A 183 -17.96 -1.70 -8.76
C PRO A 183 -17.33 -0.69 -9.73
N HIS A 184 -17.73 0.59 -9.69
CA HIS A 184 -17.12 1.68 -10.47
C HIS A 184 -15.68 1.97 -10.04
N LEU A 185 -15.34 1.73 -8.77
CA LEU A 185 -13.98 1.90 -8.25
C LEU A 185 -13.05 0.71 -8.54
N SER A 186 -13.59 -0.43 -9.00
CA SER A 186 -12.84 -1.69 -9.14
C SER A 186 -11.58 -1.63 -10.01
N GLY A 187 -11.50 -0.67 -10.92
CA GLY A 187 -10.37 -0.44 -11.82
C GLY A 187 -9.43 0.69 -11.40
N ASN A 188 -9.63 1.33 -10.25
CA ASN A 188 -8.76 2.42 -9.78
C ASN A 188 -7.66 1.83 -8.89
N SER A 189 -6.42 2.18 -9.15
CA SER A 189 -5.26 1.70 -8.37
C SER A 189 -5.16 2.41 -7.01
N GLU A 190 -5.76 3.60 -6.90
CA GLU A 190 -5.87 4.44 -5.71
C GLU A 190 -6.62 3.76 -4.58
N VAL A 191 -7.53 2.83 -4.89
CA VAL A 191 -8.29 2.06 -3.88
C VAL A 191 -7.59 0.75 -3.47
N ILE A 192 -6.33 0.55 -3.88
CA ILE A 192 -5.55 -0.63 -3.51
C ILE A 192 -4.64 -0.30 -2.34
N TYR A 193 -4.71 -1.09 -1.28
CA TYR A 193 -3.75 -1.06 -0.18
C TYR A 193 -2.95 -2.36 -0.13
N PRO A 194 -1.62 -2.33 0.01
CA PRO A 194 -0.85 -3.56 0.12
C PRO A 194 -0.96 -4.15 1.53
N ALA A 195 -1.42 -5.39 1.65
CA ALA A 195 -1.63 -6.06 2.93
C ALA A 195 -1.06 -7.47 2.93
N THR A 196 -0.47 -7.88 4.05
CA THR A 196 -0.25 -9.29 4.36
C THR A 196 -1.60 -10.00 4.49
N PHE A 197 -1.59 -11.33 4.42
CA PHE A 197 -2.82 -12.12 4.63
C PHE A 197 -3.49 -11.82 5.98
N ASN A 198 -2.71 -11.66 7.05
CA ASN A 198 -3.25 -11.41 8.38
C ASN A 198 -3.87 -10.02 8.50
N GLU A 199 -3.24 -9.00 7.92
CA GLU A 199 -3.80 -7.64 7.90
C GLU A 199 -5.07 -7.58 7.06
N HIS A 200 -5.06 -8.22 5.90
CA HIS A 200 -6.23 -8.33 5.04
C HIS A 200 -7.40 -8.99 5.79
N LEU A 201 -7.18 -10.17 6.38
CA LEU A 201 -8.27 -10.88 7.07
C LEU A 201 -8.65 -10.22 8.40
N LYS A 202 -7.70 -9.92 9.28
CA LYS A 202 -7.98 -9.47 10.66
C LYS A 202 -8.14 -7.95 10.77
N GLY A 203 -7.36 -7.19 10.01
CA GLY A 203 -7.42 -5.73 9.96
C GLY A 203 -8.59 -5.25 9.12
N TRP A 204 -8.54 -5.49 7.80
CA TRP A 204 -9.55 -5.01 6.85
C TRP A 204 -10.91 -5.69 6.97
N HIS A 205 -10.92 -6.97 7.34
CA HIS A 205 -12.14 -7.78 7.43
C HIS A 205 -12.53 -8.21 8.85
N GLY A 206 -11.80 -7.81 9.90
CA GLY A 206 -12.15 -8.13 11.28
C GLY A 206 -12.20 -9.63 11.61
N GLY A 207 -11.61 -10.49 10.78
CA GLY A 207 -11.64 -11.95 10.88
C GLY A 207 -12.69 -12.63 9.98
N ASN A 208 -13.50 -11.87 9.24
CA ASN A 208 -14.53 -12.41 8.35
C ASN A 208 -14.61 -11.59 7.06
N PHE A 209 -14.22 -12.19 5.92
CA PHE A 209 -14.22 -11.54 4.60
C PHE A 209 -15.57 -10.94 4.14
N ARG A 210 -16.67 -11.23 4.84
CA ARG A 210 -17.97 -10.59 4.60
C ARG A 210 -18.10 -9.20 5.20
N ASN A 211 -17.26 -8.85 6.18
CA ASN A 211 -17.24 -7.55 6.82
C ASN A 211 -16.22 -6.66 6.12
N SER A 212 -16.55 -5.39 5.88
CA SER A 212 -15.60 -4.42 5.33
C SER A 212 -16.11 -3.01 5.61
N LEU A 213 -15.21 -2.09 5.93
CA LEU A 213 -15.50 -0.66 5.88
C LEU A 213 -14.91 -0.08 4.59
N PRO A 214 -15.57 0.89 3.94
CA PRO A 214 -15.09 1.45 2.69
C PRO A 214 -13.86 2.33 2.94
N GLY A 215 -12.71 1.92 2.39
CA GLY A 215 -11.47 2.71 2.44
C GLY A 215 -10.74 2.69 3.79
N GLU A 216 -11.24 1.96 4.79
CA GLU A 216 -10.60 1.89 6.11
C GLU A 216 -10.59 0.47 6.69
N PRO A 217 -9.57 0.10 7.48
CA PRO A 217 -9.56 -1.19 8.16
C PRO A 217 -10.51 -1.20 9.37
N ILE A 218 -11.11 -2.35 9.67
CA ILE A 218 -11.97 -2.55 10.86
C ILE A 218 -11.16 -2.51 12.16
N LYS A 219 -9.95 -3.05 12.13
CA LYS A 219 -9.00 -3.00 13.24
C LYS A 219 -7.75 -2.26 12.80
N THR A 220 -7.21 -1.42 13.68
CA THR A 220 -5.95 -0.72 13.45
C THR A 220 -4.87 -1.72 13.06
N ILE A 221 -4.23 -1.47 11.92
CA ILE A 221 -3.05 -2.19 11.48
C ILE A 221 -1.87 -1.29 11.88
N ILE A 222 -1.05 -1.78 12.79
CA ILE A 222 0.22 -1.15 13.12
C ILE A 222 1.22 -1.83 12.18
N ASP A 223 1.79 -1.05 11.25
CA ASP A 223 2.84 -1.53 10.35
C ASP A 223 4.00 -2.08 11.20
N PHE A 224 4.52 -3.25 10.82
CA PHE A 224 5.66 -3.91 11.46
C PHE A 224 6.97 -3.47 10.82
#